data_AF-A0A5C5RBR1-F1
#
_entry.id   AF-A0A5C5RBR1-F1
#
_cell.length_a   1.000
_cell.length_b   1.000
_cell.length_c   1.000
_cell.angle_alpha   90.00
_cell.angle_beta   90.00
_cell.angle_gamma   90.00
#
_symmetry.space_group_name_H-M   'P 1'
#
loop_
_entity.id
_entity.type
_entity.pdbx_description
1 polymer ?
#
loop_
_entity_poly.entity_id
_entity_poly.type
_entity_poly.pdbx_seq_one_letter_code
_entity_poly.pdbx_strand_id
1 'polypeptide(L)'
;MNPRTRLLAVMLLALFPLALAPYAGAHITVSAPGAVAGRPATIEVRVPTESGTASTVTVRIQLPAELAGGATATAPAGWRVERSDVTVTWIATAGGAPAHQAAVFTVAVDRLPAGTFHFPAVQTYSDGTVASWTERGAPGLELEHPAPTLTVGGPADAGQPTPAANPTTTVTATASAGSPAASPTATPAASPTAAQTDEASSGTLWWVVGAVAILVAAIGVAVAIRRRRN
;
A
#
# COMPACT_ATOMS: atom_id res chain seq x y z
N MET A 1 -14.25 20.90 -72.07
CA MET A 1 -13.70 19.66 -71.48
C MET A 1 -12.18 19.80 -71.55
N ASN A 2 -11.48 20.18 -70.48
CA ASN A 2 -10.83 19.22 -69.59
C ASN A 2 -11.18 19.46 -68.12
N PRO A 3 -12.14 18.70 -67.56
CA PRO A 3 -12.59 18.78 -66.17
C PRO A 3 -11.61 18.09 -65.19
N ARG A 4 -10.30 18.21 -65.41
CA ARG A 4 -9.28 17.43 -64.68
C ARG A 4 -8.61 18.14 -63.52
N THR A 5 -9.02 19.38 -63.21
CA THR A 5 -8.53 20.14 -62.04
C THR A 5 -9.55 20.25 -60.91
N ARG A 6 -10.62 19.45 -60.94
CA ARG A 6 -11.51 19.29 -59.79
C ARG A 6 -11.15 18.02 -59.05
N LEU A 7 -10.18 18.11 -58.15
CA LEU A 7 -10.17 17.41 -56.87
C LEU A 7 -8.90 17.86 -56.15
N LEU A 8 -8.87 19.13 -55.75
CA LEU A 8 -8.20 19.49 -54.49
C LEU A 8 -8.98 18.74 -53.42
N ALA A 9 -8.56 17.49 -53.18
CA ALA A 9 -8.98 16.73 -52.03
C ALA A 9 -8.60 17.55 -50.81
N VAL A 10 -9.60 18.17 -50.18
CA VAL A 10 -9.57 18.56 -48.78
C VAL A 10 -9.51 17.24 -48.00
N MET A 11 -8.37 16.55 -48.07
CA MET A 11 -8.08 15.38 -47.28
C MET A 11 -7.65 15.90 -45.92
N LEU A 12 -8.66 16.26 -45.13
CA LEU A 12 -8.82 15.87 -43.74
C LEU A 12 -7.51 15.57 -42.98
N LEU A 13 -6.64 16.57 -42.79
CA LEU A 13 -5.75 16.53 -41.64
C LEU A 13 -6.55 17.10 -40.46
N ALA A 14 -7.56 16.33 -40.05
CA ALA A 14 -8.06 16.40 -38.70
C ALA A 14 -6.87 16.00 -37.82
N LEU A 15 -6.09 17.01 -37.43
CA LEU A 15 -5.08 16.90 -36.40
C LEU A 15 -5.86 16.50 -35.15
N PHE A 16 -6.02 15.18 -34.96
CA PHE A 16 -6.57 14.62 -33.75
C PHE A 16 -5.58 15.06 -32.67
N PRO A 17 -5.91 15.99 -31.75
CA PRO A 17 -5.12 16.04 -30.54
C PRO A 17 -5.35 14.65 -29.95
N LEU A 18 -4.31 13.82 -29.96
CA LEU A 18 -4.25 12.70 -29.05
C LEU A 18 -4.28 13.36 -27.68
N ALA A 19 -5.50 13.55 -27.16
CA ALA A 19 -5.71 13.96 -25.80
C ALA A 19 -5.06 12.86 -24.98
N LEU A 20 -3.83 13.11 -24.52
CA LEU A 20 -3.35 12.52 -23.31
C LEU A 20 -4.37 12.98 -22.27
N ALA A 21 -5.40 12.16 -22.06
CA ALA A 21 -6.24 12.31 -20.89
C ALA A 21 -5.26 12.35 -19.71
N PRO A 22 -5.33 13.36 -18.83
CA PRO A 22 -4.57 13.29 -17.60
C PRO A 22 -4.98 11.97 -16.95
N TYR A 23 -4.00 11.08 -16.79
CA TYR A 23 -4.20 9.91 -15.94
C TYR A 23 -4.67 10.49 -14.61
N ALA A 24 -5.88 10.15 -14.19
CA ALA A 24 -6.31 10.46 -12.84
C ALA A 24 -5.33 9.73 -11.93
N GLY A 25 -4.31 10.46 -11.46
CA GLY A 25 -3.28 9.97 -10.57
C GLY A 25 -3.97 9.34 -9.38
N ALA A 26 -3.67 8.07 -9.14
CA ALA A 26 -4.27 7.35 -8.04
C ALA A 26 -3.24 7.41 -6.93
N HIS A 27 -3.34 8.45 -6.10
CA HIS A 27 -2.49 8.63 -4.94
C HIS A 27 -2.49 7.37 -4.06
N ILE A 28 -1.36 7.11 -3.37
CA ILE A 28 -1.35 6.08 -2.33
C ILE A 28 -2.35 6.47 -1.24
N THR A 29 -3.27 5.56 -0.93
CA THR A 29 -4.28 5.77 0.11
C THR A 29 -4.02 4.86 1.29
N VAL A 30 -4.19 5.40 2.49
CA VAL A 30 -4.15 4.64 3.74
C VAL A 30 -5.52 4.71 4.38
N SER A 31 -6.06 3.57 4.80
CA SER A 31 -7.35 3.50 5.47
C SER A 31 -7.32 2.46 6.60
N ALA A 32 -8.21 2.58 7.57
CA ALA A 32 -8.36 1.61 8.64
C ALA A 32 -9.86 1.33 8.85
N PRO A 33 -10.48 0.48 8.00
CA PRO A 33 -11.92 0.29 7.99
C PRO A 33 -12.39 -0.29 9.34
N GLY A 34 -13.43 0.33 9.92
CA GLY A 34 -13.99 -0.10 11.20
C GLY A 34 -13.10 0.16 12.42
N ALA A 35 -11.99 0.89 12.27
CA ALA A 35 -11.09 1.17 13.37
C ALA A 35 -11.74 2.08 14.42
N VAL A 36 -11.51 1.76 15.70
CA VAL A 36 -11.94 2.56 16.85
C VAL A 36 -10.70 3.03 17.58
N ALA A 37 -10.64 4.31 17.92
CA ALA A 37 -9.49 4.87 18.63
C ALA A 37 -9.20 4.11 19.94
N GLY A 38 -7.91 3.84 20.16
CA GLY A 38 -7.40 3.09 21.29
C GLY A 38 -7.55 1.57 21.19
N ARG A 39 -8.10 1.03 20.09
CA ARG A 39 -8.24 -0.42 19.85
C ARG A 39 -7.22 -0.94 18.83
N PRO A 40 -6.97 -2.26 18.81
CA PRO A 40 -6.26 -2.87 17.70
C PRO A 40 -6.98 -2.60 16.38
N ALA A 41 -6.22 -2.41 15.31
CA ALA A 41 -6.78 -2.13 13.99
C ALA A 41 -5.86 -2.67 12.89
N THR A 42 -6.44 -2.93 11.73
CA THR A 42 -5.69 -3.20 10.50
C THR A 42 -5.71 -1.96 9.63
N ILE A 43 -4.53 -1.47 9.29
CA ILE A 43 -4.30 -0.38 8.37
C ILE A 43 -4.05 -0.97 6.99
N GLU A 44 -4.85 -0.59 6.01
CA GLU A 44 -4.70 -0.94 4.61
C GLU A 44 -3.98 0.18 3.87
N VAL A 45 -2.91 -0.19 3.16
CA VAL A 45 -2.14 0.67 2.27
C VAL A 45 -2.38 0.22 0.85
N ARG A 46 -3.14 1.01 0.08
CA ARG A 46 -3.40 0.75 -1.34
C ARG A 46 -2.46 1.59 -2.19
N VAL A 47 -1.70 0.92 -3.06
CA VAL A 47 -0.63 1.51 -3.87
C VAL A 47 -0.90 1.27 -5.35
N PRO A 48 -1.37 2.29 -6.07
CA PRO A 48 -1.58 2.21 -7.52
C PRO A 48 -0.26 2.26 -8.29
N THR A 49 -0.21 1.57 -9.43
CA THR A 49 0.92 1.60 -10.35
C THR A 49 0.65 2.63 -11.45
N GLU A 50 1.29 3.79 -11.35
CA GLU A 50 1.06 4.94 -12.25
C GLU A 50 1.90 4.90 -13.53
N SER A 51 2.61 3.79 -13.77
CA SER A 51 3.29 3.57 -15.04
C SER A 51 2.35 2.94 -16.06
N GLY A 52 2.50 3.35 -17.32
CA GLY A 52 1.80 2.74 -18.46
C GLY A 52 2.40 1.41 -18.93
N THR A 53 3.61 1.06 -18.46
CA THR A 53 4.36 -0.11 -18.93
C THR A 53 5.09 -0.85 -17.82
N ALA A 54 5.52 -0.15 -16.77
CA ALA A 54 6.27 -0.74 -15.67
C ALA A 54 5.34 -1.24 -14.56
N SER A 55 5.83 -2.23 -13.80
CA SER A 55 5.14 -2.76 -12.62
C SER A 55 5.73 -2.15 -11.35
N THR A 56 4.94 -1.97 -10.30
CA THR A 56 5.48 -1.66 -8.97
C THR A 56 6.11 -2.90 -8.37
N VAL A 57 7.37 -2.81 -7.97
CA VAL A 57 8.15 -3.95 -7.44
C VAL A 57 8.60 -3.77 -6.00
N THR A 58 8.70 -2.53 -5.52
CA THR A 58 9.00 -2.24 -4.11
C THR A 58 8.11 -1.13 -3.61
N VAL A 59 7.60 -1.29 -2.40
CA VAL A 59 6.90 -0.24 -1.64
C VAL A 59 7.52 -0.18 -0.27
N ARG A 60 8.10 0.98 0.07
CA ARG A 60 8.62 1.26 1.42
C ARG A 60 7.78 2.34 2.06
N ILE A 61 7.26 2.08 3.26
CA ILE A 61 6.50 3.05 4.04
C ILE A 61 7.19 3.30 5.38
N GLN A 62 7.15 4.55 5.84
CA GLN A 62 7.50 4.92 7.20
C GLN A 62 6.24 4.97 8.06
N LEU A 63 6.26 4.20 9.15
CA LEU A 63 5.23 4.25 10.17
C LEU A 63 5.49 5.45 11.09
N PRO A 64 4.42 6.14 11.53
CA PRO A 64 4.51 7.05 12.66
C PRO A 64 5.10 6.33 13.88
N ALA A 65 5.98 7.01 14.62
CA ALA A 65 6.65 6.44 15.79
C ALA A 65 5.66 5.86 16.82
N GLU A 66 4.50 6.50 16.95
CA GLU A 66 3.40 6.09 17.84
C GLU A 66 2.81 4.72 17.51
N LEU A 67 2.89 4.31 16.24
CA LEU A 67 2.34 3.05 15.74
C LEU A 67 3.42 1.97 15.61
N ALA A 68 4.69 2.34 15.48
CA ALA A 68 5.76 1.43 15.10
C ALA A 68 6.04 0.32 16.12
N GLY A 69 5.95 0.59 17.42
CA GLY A 69 6.32 -0.38 18.46
C GLY A 69 5.47 -1.65 18.49
N GLY A 70 4.19 -1.56 18.12
CA GLY A 70 3.22 -2.66 18.12
C GLY A 70 2.65 -2.99 16.74
N ALA A 71 3.40 -2.68 15.68
CA ALA A 71 2.96 -2.91 14.31
C ALA A 71 3.50 -4.22 13.73
N THR A 72 2.62 -5.02 13.15
CA THR A 72 2.95 -6.21 12.36
C THR A 72 2.50 -6.01 10.92
N ALA A 73 3.43 -6.10 9.97
CA ALA A 73 3.14 -5.98 8.55
C ALA A 73 3.01 -7.35 7.89
N THR A 74 2.06 -7.50 6.99
CA THR A 74 1.84 -8.71 6.19
C THR A 74 1.95 -8.39 4.70
N ALA A 75 2.41 -9.35 3.90
CA ALA A 75 2.50 -9.23 2.46
C ALA A 75 1.43 -10.11 1.77
N PRO A 76 0.81 -9.65 0.68
CA PRO A 76 -0.02 -10.51 -0.17
C PRO A 76 0.83 -11.57 -0.88
N ALA A 77 0.18 -12.56 -1.51
CA ALA A 77 0.86 -13.55 -2.33
C ALA A 77 1.69 -12.90 -3.44
N GLY A 78 2.89 -13.45 -3.72
CA GLY A 78 3.83 -12.86 -4.67
C GLY A 78 4.62 -11.66 -4.13
N TRP A 79 4.50 -11.38 -2.83
CA TRP A 79 5.27 -10.35 -2.13
C TRP A 79 5.88 -10.91 -0.85
N ARG A 80 7.01 -10.35 -0.45
CA ARG A 80 7.59 -10.53 0.88
C ARG A 80 7.62 -9.19 1.60
N VAL A 81 7.72 -9.22 2.93
CA VAL A 81 7.82 -8.03 3.76
C VAL A 81 9.09 -8.08 4.60
N GLU A 82 9.78 -6.94 4.66
CA GLU A 82 10.91 -6.69 5.53
C GLU A 82 10.55 -5.53 6.46
N ARG A 83 10.88 -5.64 7.75
CA ARG A 83 10.54 -4.65 8.76
C ARG A 83 11.78 -4.27 9.56
N SER A 84 11.94 -2.97 9.80
CA SER A 84 13.01 -2.42 10.64
C SER A 84 12.49 -1.21 11.40
N ASP A 85 12.30 -1.32 12.71
CA ASP A 85 11.86 -0.24 13.59
C ASP A 85 10.60 0.47 13.05
N VAL A 86 10.72 1.69 12.55
CA VAL A 86 9.63 2.48 11.94
C VAL A 86 9.41 2.20 10.45
N THR A 87 10.20 1.37 9.78
CA THR A 87 10.12 1.14 8.33
C THR A 87 9.53 -0.23 8.01
N VAL A 88 8.62 -0.26 7.03
CA VAL A 88 8.11 -1.48 6.40
C VAL A 88 8.39 -1.42 4.91
N THR A 89 8.96 -2.49 4.37
CA THR A 89 9.26 -2.62 2.95
C THR A 89 8.62 -3.88 2.40
N TRP A 90 7.71 -3.73 1.45
CA TRP A 90 7.18 -4.84 0.65
C TRP A 90 7.94 -4.94 -0.67
N ILE A 91 8.35 -6.15 -1.01
CA ILE A 91 9.16 -6.46 -2.19
C ILE A 91 8.47 -7.58 -2.97
N ALA A 92 8.22 -7.34 -4.25
CA ALA A 92 7.65 -8.34 -5.14
C ALA A 92 8.63 -9.52 -5.30
N THR A 93 8.12 -10.74 -5.18
CA THR A 93 8.91 -11.96 -5.41
C THR A 93 8.81 -12.43 -6.86
N ALA A 94 7.78 -12.02 -7.60
CA ALA A 94 7.65 -12.21 -9.05
C ALA A 94 6.69 -11.18 -9.66
N GLY A 95 7.12 -10.47 -10.71
CA GLY A 95 6.27 -9.60 -11.54
C GLY A 95 5.84 -8.26 -10.90
N GLY A 96 5.50 -8.24 -9.62
CA GLY A 96 4.99 -7.04 -8.94
C GLY A 96 3.55 -6.68 -9.33
N ALA A 97 3.13 -5.46 -8.98
CA ALA A 97 1.80 -4.95 -9.35
C ALA A 97 1.87 -4.38 -10.77
N PRO A 98 1.10 -4.90 -11.74
CA PRO A 98 1.17 -4.44 -13.12
C PRO A 98 0.73 -2.99 -13.31
N ALA A 99 1.13 -2.41 -14.45
CA ALA A 99 0.63 -1.12 -14.93
C ALA A 99 -0.90 -1.00 -14.76
N HIS A 100 -1.34 0.14 -14.23
CA HIS A 100 -2.76 0.46 -13.98
C HIS A 100 -3.49 -0.44 -12.97
N GLN A 101 -2.79 -1.32 -12.26
CA GLN A 101 -3.34 -2.06 -11.13
C GLN A 101 -2.90 -1.44 -9.81
N ALA A 102 -3.48 -1.89 -8.70
CA ALA A 102 -3.07 -1.50 -7.37
C ALA A 102 -2.72 -2.73 -6.55
N ALA A 103 -1.62 -2.64 -5.80
CA ALA A 103 -1.35 -3.57 -4.71
C ALA A 103 -2.00 -3.05 -3.41
N VAL A 104 -2.43 -3.98 -2.56
CA VAL A 104 -2.92 -3.66 -1.21
C VAL A 104 -2.03 -4.39 -0.22
N PHE A 105 -1.54 -3.64 0.75
CA PHE A 105 -0.70 -4.13 1.83
C PHE A 105 -1.37 -3.83 3.17
N THR A 106 -1.08 -4.63 4.19
CA THR A 106 -1.71 -4.49 5.49
C THR A 106 -0.69 -4.38 6.60
N VAL A 107 -0.93 -3.45 7.53
CA VAL A 107 -0.21 -3.29 8.78
C VAL A 107 -1.21 -3.38 9.92
N ALA A 108 -1.13 -4.45 10.71
CA ALA A 108 -1.87 -4.54 11.96
C ALA A 108 -1.14 -3.75 13.04
N VAL A 109 -1.89 -3.00 13.85
CA VAL A 109 -1.38 -2.29 15.03
C VAL A 109 -2.15 -2.73 16.26
N ASP A 110 -1.45 -2.95 17.37
CA ASP A 110 -2.08 -3.36 18.64
C ASP A 110 -2.97 -2.26 19.24
N ARG A 111 -2.65 -0.99 18.94
CA ARG A 111 -3.40 0.17 19.40
C ARG A 111 -3.30 1.30 18.39
N LEU A 112 -4.43 1.74 17.86
CA LEU A 112 -4.51 2.91 16.98
C LEU A 112 -5.08 4.12 17.74
N PRO A 113 -4.28 5.11 18.17
CA PRO A 113 -4.80 6.30 18.85
C PRO A 113 -5.65 7.17 17.91
N ALA A 114 -6.46 8.05 18.49
CA ALA A 114 -7.11 9.13 17.74
C ALA A 114 -6.05 10.15 17.28
N GLY A 115 -6.24 10.73 16.10
CA GLY A 115 -5.31 11.71 15.54
C GLY A 115 -5.17 11.60 14.03
N THR A 116 -4.23 12.36 13.49
CA THR A 116 -3.88 12.36 12.07
C THR A 116 -2.46 11.83 11.91
N PHE A 117 -2.31 10.79 11.12
CA PHE A 117 -1.06 10.07 10.91
C PHE A 117 -0.64 10.18 9.46
N HIS A 118 0.64 10.50 9.22
CA HIS A 118 1.21 10.53 7.89
C HIS A 118 2.13 9.33 7.69
N PHE A 119 2.09 8.76 6.49
CA PHE A 119 2.86 7.58 6.15
C PHE A 119 3.70 7.83 4.91
N PRO A 120 4.82 8.57 5.02
CA PRO A 120 5.72 8.80 3.90
C PRO A 120 6.08 7.48 3.22
N ALA A 121 5.93 7.42 1.90
CA ALA A 121 6.17 6.22 1.13
C ALA A 121 7.11 6.46 -0.05
N VAL A 122 7.82 5.42 -0.44
CA VAL A 122 8.64 5.38 -1.64
C VAL A 122 8.25 4.14 -2.42
N GLN A 123 7.92 4.36 -3.68
CA GLN A 123 7.50 3.33 -4.62
C GLN A 123 8.56 3.18 -5.70
N THR A 124 9.00 1.96 -5.96
CA THR A 124 9.97 1.65 -7.03
C THR A 124 9.31 0.78 -8.08
N TYR A 125 9.53 1.15 -9.33
CA TYR A 125 9.01 0.46 -10.50
C TYR A 125 10.05 -0.46 -11.13
N SER A 126 9.60 -1.41 -11.95
CA SER A 126 10.44 -2.40 -12.62
C SER A 126 11.42 -1.81 -13.64
N ASP A 127 11.17 -0.60 -14.12
CA ASP A 127 12.07 0.15 -15.01
C ASP A 127 13.14 0.95 -14.26
N GLY A 128 13.16 0.86 -12.92
CA GLY A 128 14.10 1.55 -12.04
C GLY A 128 13.67 2.96 -11.63
N THR A 129 12.54 3.47 -12.14
CA THR A 129 11.99 4.76 -11.69
C THR A 129 11.46 4.68 -10.26
N VAL A 130 11.46 5.81 -9.57
CA VAL A 130 11.08 5.92 -8.16
C VAL A 130 10.14 7.10 -7.96
N ALA A 131 8.98 6.85 -7.34
CA ALA A 131 8.04 7.87 -6.90
C ALA A 131 8.14 8.05 -5.37
N SER A 132 8.18 9.31 -4.92
CA SER A 132 8.37 9.67 -3.50
C SER A 132 7.13 10.35 -2.94
N TRP A 133 6.25 9.55 -2.34
CA TRP A 133 4.99 9.94 -1.72
C TRP A 133 5.21 10.53 -0.32
N THR A 134 5.79 11.73 -0.30
CA THR A 134 6.28 12.37 0.93
C THR A 134 5.84 13.84 1.06
N GLU A 135 5.18 14.39 0.05
CA GLU A 135 4.82 15.79 0.00
C GLU A 135 3.75 16.13 1.04
N ARG A 136 3.89 17.31 1.66
CA ARG A 136 2.91 17.88 2.57
C ARG A 136 2.66 19.33 2.18
N GLY A 137 1.40 19.73 2.14
CA GLY A 137 0.98 21.06 1.70
C GLY A 137 -0.28 21.51 2.42
N ALA A 138 -0.62 22.78 2.26
CA ALA A 138 -1.88 23.32 2.74
C ALA A 138 -3.06 22.60 2.07
N PRO A 139 -4.20 22.44 2.76
CA PRO A 139 -5.40 21.88 2.15
C PRO A 139 -5.80 22.69 0.92
N GLY A 140 -6.11 22.00 -0.19
CA GLY A 140 -6.50 22.62 -1.46
C GLY A 140 -5.35 22.87 -2.43
N LEU A 141 -4.10 22.55 -2.07
CA LEU A 141 -3.02 22.44 -3.05
C LEU A 141 -3.06 21.04 -3.70
N GLU A 142 -2.99 21.02 -5.03
CA GLU A 142 -2.72 19.80 -5.80
C GLU A 142 -1.26 19.42 -5.59
N LEU A 143 -1.01 18.30 -4.92
CA LEU A 143 0.32 17.72 -4.74
C LEU A 143 0.44 16.53 -5.66
N GLU A 144 1.60 16.36 -6.29
CA GLU A 144 1.84 15.27 -7.24
C GLU A 144 2.04 13.95 -6.48
N HIS A 145 2.77 13.98 -5.37
CA HIS A 145 3.03 12.80 -4.55
C HIS A 145 2.77 13.06 -3.06
N PRO A 146 1.51 13.30 -2.66
CA PRO A 146 1.15 13.58 -1.28
C PRO A 146 1.49 12.40 -0.37
N ALA A 147 2.00 12.69 0.83
CA ALA A 147 2.18 11.70 1.87
C ALA A 147 0.80 11.12 2.27
N PRO A 148 0.60 9.79 2.17
CA PRO A 148 -0.63 9.15 2.58
C PRO A 148 -0.98 9.48 4.03
N THR A 149 -2.25 9.76 4.28
CA THR A 149 -2.71 10.24 5.58
C THR A 149 -3.90 9.42 6.07
N LEU A 150 -3.85 9.03 7.34
CA LEU A 150 -4.95 8.36 8.05
C LEU A 150 -5.43 9.28 9.18
N THR A 151 -6.72 9.61 9.16
CA THR A 151 -7.37 10.34 10.25
C THR A 151 -8.26 9.40 11.03
N VAL A 152 -8.04 9.33 12.34
CA VAL A 152 -8.80 8.50 13.29
C VAL A 152 -9.50 9.44 14.25
N GLY A 153 -10.84 9.41 14.24
CA GLY A 153 -11.66 10.19 15.18
C GLY A 153 -11.41 9.77 16.62
N GLY A 154 -11.81 10.62 17.58
CA GLY A 154 -11.83 10.25 19.00
C GLY A 154 -12.63 8.98 19.26
N PRO A 155 -12.47 8.33 20.43
CA PRO A 155 -13.33 7.20 20.78
C PRO A 155 -14.78 7.66 20.64
N ALA A 156 -15.54 6.93 19.83
CA ALA A 156 -16.98 7.13 19.78
C ALA A 156 -17.51 6.85 21.18
N ASP A 157 -17.88 7.90 21.90
CA ASP A 157 -18.88 7.78 22.95
C ASP A 157 -20.10 7.14 22.25
N ALA A 158 -20.71 6.13 22.86
CA ALA A 158 -21.75 5.30 22.26
C ALA A 158 -23.06 6.08 22.06
N GLY A 159 -23.04 7.09 21.19
CA GLY A 159 -24.09 8.07 21.03
C GLY A 159 -23.86 8.95 19.81
N GLN A 160 -23.78 8.35 18.61
CA GLN A 160 -24.07 9.08 17.38
C GLN A 160 -25.18 8.36 16.61
N PRO A 161 -26.18 9.09 16.07
CA PRO A 161 -27.41 8.50 15.59
C PRO A 161 -27.15 7.59 14.39
N THR A 162 -27.91 6.51 14.34
CA THR A 162 -28.13 5.72 13.15
C THR A 162 -28.37 6.63 11.94
N PRO A 163 -27.69 6.40 10.80
CA PRO A 163 -28.14 6.97 9.53
C PRO A 163 -29.61 6.60 9.34
N ALA A 164 -30.44 7.62 9.06
CA ALA A 164 -31.85 7.46 8.83
C ALA A 164 -32.10 6.33 7.83
N ALA A 165 -32.69 5.24 8.31
CA ALA A 165 -33.23 4.20 7.48
C ALA A 165 -34.28 4.84 6.56
N ASN A 166 -34.07 4.67 5.26
CA ASN A 166 -35.04 4.94 4.21
C ASN A 166 -36.42 4.33 4.60
N PRO A 167 -37.56 5.02 4.39
CA PRO A 167 -38.84 4.49 4.82
C PRO A 167 -39.17 3.17 4.10
N THR A 168 -39.43 2.16 4.93
CA THR A 168 -39.92 0.82 4.65
C THR A 168 -41.13 0.80 3.71
N THR A 169 -41.03 0.07 2.60
CA THR A 169 -42.18 -0.59 1.96
C THR A 169 -42.50 -1.88 2.72
N THR A 170 -43.67 -1.88 3.35
CA THR A 170 -44.32 -3.00 4.02
C THR A 170 -44.47 -4.22 3.12
N VAL A 171 -43.94 -5.37 3.55
CA VAL A 171 -44.52 -6.68 3.23
C VAL A 171 -44.58 -7.50 4.50
N THR A 172 -45.81 -7.82 4.87
CA THR A 172 -46.25 -8.68 5.96
C THR A 172 -45.75 -10.11 5.77
N ALA A 173 -45.07 -10.67 6.76
CA ALA A 173 -44.89 -12.11 6.90
C ALA A 173 -45.12 -12.52 8.36
N THR A 174 -46.15 -13.34 8.52
CA THR A 174 -46.76 -13.85 9.74
C THR A 174 -45.79 -14.68 10.59
N ALA A 175 -45.89 -14.50 11.90
CA ALA A 175 -45.16 -15.24 12.92
C ALA A 175 -45.54 -16.74 12.95
N SER A 176 -44.54 -17.59 13.19
CA SER A 176 -44.77 -18.89 13.82
C SER A 176 -43.68 -19.15 14.84
N ALA A 177 -44.10 -19.26 16.09
CA ALA A 177 -43.29 -19.57 17.26
C ALA A 177 -42.88 -21.05 17.25
N GLY A 178 -41.64 -21.32 17.69
CA GLY A 178 -41.14 -22.67 17.90
C GLY A 178 -39.83 -22.65 18.70
N SER A 179 -39.94 -22.85 20.00
CA SER A 179 -38.88 -23.25 20.94
C SER A 179 -39.58 -24.21 21.93
N PRO A 180 -38.95 -25.24 22.55
CA PRO A 180 -37.56 -25.21 23.03
C PRO A 180 -36.78 -26.57 23.00
N ALA A 181 -35.61 -26.53 23.66
CA ALA A 181 -34.91 -27.61 24.38
C ALA A 181 -34.00 -28.58 23.59
N ALA A 182 -32.69 -28.50 23.82
CA ALA A 182 -31.97 -29.24 24.88
C ALA A 182 -30.46 -29.33 24.57
N SER A 183 -29.64 -29.10 25.60
CA SER A 183 -28.21 -29.43 25.64
C SER A 183 -27.97 -30.94 25.66
N PRO A 184 -26.76 -31.43 25.34
CA PRO A 184 -25.85 -31.69 26.46
C PRO A 184 -24.36 -31.36 26.19
N THR A 185 -23.75 -30.86 27.27
CA THR A 185 -22.42 -31.16 27.83
C THR A 185 -21.47 -32.08 27.05
N ALA A 186 -20.26 -31.58 26.79
CA ALA A 186 -19.03 -32.36 26.87
C ALA A 186 -17.83 -31.45 27.27
N THR A 187 -17.17 -31.80 28.37
CA THR A 187 -15.91 -31.26 28.91
C THR A 187 -15.13 -32.47 29.42
N PRO A 188 -13.80 -32.44 29.66
CA PRO A 188 -12.64 -32.10 28.82
C PRO A 188 -11.69 -33.30 28.66
N ALA A 189 -10.66 -33.25 27.80
CA ALA A 189 -9.47 -34.12 27.96
C ALA A 189 -8.21 -33.60 27.24
N ALA A 190 -7.28 -33.11 28.07
CA ALA A 190 -5.82 -33.20 28.05
C ALA A 190 -5.00 -33.20 26.73
N SER A 191 -4.02 -32.28 26.73
CA SER A 191 -2.77 -32.26 25.97
C SER A 191 -1.92 -33.53 26.11
N PRO A 192 -0.95 -33.69 25.20
CA PRO A 192 0.41 -34.03 25.62
C PRO A 192 1.44 -32.96 25.23
N THR A 193 2.25 -32.63 26.23
CA THR A 193 3.56 -31.99 26.19
C THR A 193 4.59 -32.88 25.49
N ALA A 194 5.35 -32.32 24.56
CA ALA A 194 6.74 -32.66 24.21
C ALA A 194 7.19 -31.69 23.11
N ALA A 195 8.42 -31.19 23.03
CA ALA A 195 9.57 -31.16 23.91
C ALA A 195 10.40 -29.96 23.42
N GLN A 196 11.04 -29.28 24.37
CA GLN A 196 12.03 -28.25 24.10
C GLN A 196 13.32 -28.92 23.63
N THR A 197 13.87 -28.47 22.51
CA THR A 197 15.28 -28.64 22.19
C THR A 197 15.94 -27.28 22.30
N ASP A 198 16.68 -27.14 23.39
CA ASP A 198 17.69 -26.10 23.57
C ASP A 198 18.78 -26.26 22.51
N GLU A 199 19.03 -25.19 21.76
CA GLU A 199 20.33 -24.95 21.14
C GLU A 199 20.70 -23.50 21.47
N ALA A 200 21.34 -23.36 22.63
CA ALA A 200 22.11 -22.18 22.97
C ALA A 200 23.53 -22.38 22.45
N SER A 201 24.01 -21.51 21.56
CA SER A 201 25.43 -21.12 21.52
C SER A 201 25.68 -19.94 20.57
N SER A 202 26.31 -18.91 21.15
CA SER A 202 27.30 -17.99 20.55
C SER A 202 26.88 -17.23 19.28
N GLY A 203 26.67 -15.91 19.31
CA GLY A 203 27.63 -14.93 19.78
C GLY A 203 28.63 -14.56 18.67
N THR A 204 28.56 -13.30 18.23
CA THR A 204 29.65 -12.51 17.63
C THR A 204 29.76 -12.45 16.10
N LEU A 205 29.53 -11.23 15.59
CA LEU A 205 29.98 -10.62 14.31
C LEU A 205 29.51 -11.29 13.00
N TRP A 206 29.11 -10.46 12.02
CA TRP A 206 29.69 -10.36 10.67
C TRP A 206 29.06 -9.15 9.96
N TRP A 207 29.84 -8.09 9.78
CA TRP A 207 29.44 -6.80 9.21
C TRP A 207 29.77 -6.67 7.73
N VAL A 208 29.70 -7.73 6.92
CA VAL A 208 30.24 -7.65 5.55
C VAL A 208 29.28 -8.25 4.53
N VAL A 209 28.29 -7.45 4.11
CA VAL A 209 27.80 -7.45 2.71
C VAL A 209 27.67 -6.01 2.14
N GLY A 210 27.81 -4.96 2.96
CA GLY A 210 27.81 -3.56 2.50
C GLY A 210 29.11 -3.07 1.83
N ALA A 211 30.19 -3.85 1.80
CA ALA A 211 31.52 -3.39 1.38
C ALA A 211 31.99 -3.86 -0.01
N VAL A 212 31.20 -4.66 -0.75
CA VAL A 212 31.59 -5.11 -2.12
C VAL A 212 30.99 -4.22 -3.22
N ALA A 213 29.96 -3.42 -2.92
CA ALA A 213 29.35 -2.50 -3.90
C ALA A 213 30.11 -1.16 -4.05
N ILE A 214 30.97 -0.78 -3.11
CA ILE A 214 31.71 0.50 -3.15
C ILE A 214 33.03 0.39 -3.92
N LEU A 215 33.59 -0.82 -4.11
CA LEU A 215 34.85 -0.97 -4.87
C LEU A 215 34.65 -0.96 -6.40
N VAL A 216 33.45 -1.29 -6.90
CA VAL A 216 33.15 -1.28 -8.35
C VAL A 216 32.79 0.13 -8.85
N ALA A 217 32.22 0.98 -7.99
CA ALA A 217 31.90 2.37 -8.35
C ALA A 217 33.14 3.28 -8.47
N ALA A 218 34.21 3.01 -7.70
CA ALA A 218 35.43 3.82 -7.73
C ALA A 218 36.29 3.58 -9.00
N ILE A 219 36.28 2.37 -9.56
CA ILE A 219 37.04 2.02 -10.77
C ILE A 219 36.38 2.61 -12.03
N GLY A 220 35.04 2.66 -12.08
CA GLY A 220 34.29 3.23 -13.21
C GLY A 220 34.53 4.73 -13.40
N VAL A 221 34.63 5.48 -12.30
CA VAL A 221 34.88 6.94 -12.33
C VAL A 221 36.32 7.26 -12.77
N ALA A 222 37.31 6.45 -12.37
CA ALA A 222 38.70 6.64 -12.76
C ALA A 222 38.95 6.41 -14.27
N VAL A 223 38.26 5.44 -14.88
CA VAL A 223 38.37 5.14 -16.33
C VAL A 223 37.70 6.22 -17.19
N ALA A 224 36.57 6.79 -16.74
CA ALA A 224 35.85 7.84 -17.46
C ALA A 224 36.62 9.17 -17.51
N ILE A 225 37.36 9.52 -16.44
CA ILE A 225 38.15 10.76 -16.38
C ILE A 225 39.42 10.66 -17.25
N ARG A 226 40.03 9.49 -17.36
CA ARG A 226 41.24 9.29 -18.20
C ARG A 226 40.94 9.35 -19.71
N ARG A 227 39.75 8.91 -20.13
CA ARG A 227 39.30 9.01 -21.54
C ARG A 227 38.93 10.42 -21.99
N ARG A 228 38.72 11.36 -21.07
CA ARG A 228 38.44 12.77 -21.38
C ARG A 228 39.70 13.65 -21.43
N ARG A 229 40.86 13.12 -21.05
CA ARG A 229 42.13 13.88 -20.98
C ARG A 229 43.19 13.43 -21.99
N ASN A 230 42.90 12.40 -22.78
CA ASN A 230 43.63 12.04 -24.01
C ASN A 230 42.75 12.36 -25.22
#